data_AF-A0A7J9JD43-F1
#
_entry.id   AF-A0A7J9JD43-F1
#
_cell.length_a   1.000
_cell.length_b   1.000
_cell.length_c   1.000
_cell.angle_alpha   90.00
_cell.angle_beta   90.00
_cell.angle_gamma   90.00
#
_symmetry.space_group_name_H-M   'P 1'
#
loop_
_entity.id
_entity.type
_entity.pdbx_description
1 polymer ?
#
loop_
_entity_poly.entity_id
_entity_poly.type
_entity_poly.pdbx_seq_one_letter_code
_entity_poly.pdbx_strand_id
1 'polypeptide(L)'
;MLHVSKQFFHLPESERLKNYSDDPMKTTRLSTSFNVRTENVSSWRDYLRLHCYPLEDYVHEWPTNPPSFREDTSEYCKNTRRLAVRLLEAISESLDLERDYINSALGKHAQHMAINYYPPCPEPGLTYGLPGHADPNAITILLQDEVPGLQVLKDGKWITVNPIPYTFIVNIGDQIQ
;
A
#
# COMPACT_ATOMS: atom_id res chain seq x y z
N MET A 1 -10.86 -5.21 -5.75
CA MET A 1 -9.47 -4.70 -5.62
C MET A 1 -8.42 -5.59 -6.30
N LEU A 2 -8.10 -6.80 -5.81
CA LEU A 2 -7.03 -7.63 -6.44
C LEU A 2 -7.22 -7.85 -7.95
N HIS A 3 -8.46 -8.09 -8.39
CA HIS A 3 -8.77 -8.28 -9.82
C HIS A 3 -8.39 -7.07 -10.68
N VAL A 4 -8.87 -5.87 -10.31
CA VAL A 4 -8.64 -4.64 -11.07
C VAL A 4 -7.16 -4.20 -11.04
N SER A 5 -6.48 -4.46 -9.92
CA SER A 5 -5.03 -4.29 -9.80
C SER A 5 -4.27 -5.19 -10.78
N LYS A 6 -4.64 -6.48 -10.87
CA LYS A 6 -4.04 -7.42 -11.81
C LYS A 6 -4.29 -6.98 -13.25
N GLN A 7 -5.51 -6.59 -13.59
CA GLN A 7 -5.83 -6.07 -14.93
C GLN A 7 -4.95 -4.87 -15.30
N PHE A 8 -4.80 -3.89 -14.41
CA PHE A 8 -3.93 -2.73 -14.64
C PHE A 8 -2.48 -3.14 -14.95
N PHE A 9 -1.87 -4.02 -14.15
CA PHE A 9 -0.49 -4.44 -14.37
C PHE A 9 -0.29 -5.36 -15.59
N HIS A 10 -1.35 -5.97 -16.11
CA HIS A 10 -1.33 -6.74 -17.36
C HIS A 10 -1.65 -5.91 -18.60
N LEU A 11 -1.96 -4.60 -18.46
CA LEU A 11 -2.11 -3.72 -19.61
C LEU A 11 -0.78 -3.61 -20.38
N PRO A 12 -0.85 -3.30 -21.70
CA PRO A 12 0.33 -2.93 -22.47
C PRO A 12 1.15 -1.86 -21.75
N GLU A 13 2.46 -1.95 -21.84
CA GLU A 13 3.37 -0.98 -21.22
C GLU A 13 3.03 0.46 -21.64
N SER A 14 2.69 0.69 -22.91
CA SER A 14 2.26 1.99 -23.42
C SER A 14 1.04 2.59 -22.70
N GLU A 15 0.15 1.75 -22.16
CA GLU A 15 -0.96 2.20 -21.33
C GLU A 15 -0.52 2.48 -19.89
N ARG A 16 0.25 1.58 -19.28
CA ARG A 16 0.73 1.75 -17.90
C ARG A 16 1.61 2.99 -17.76
N LEU A 17 2.47 3.25 -18.74
CA LEU A 17 3.41 4.38 -18.74
C LEU A 17 2.71 5.76 -18.81
N LYS A 18 1.41 5.84 -19.16
CA LYS A 18 0.65 7.10 -19.05
C LYS A 18 0.58 7.62 -17.61
N ASN A 19 0.72 6.73 -16.63
CA ASN A 19 0.76 7.07 -15.22
C ASN A 19 2.19 7.13 -14.66
N TYR A 20 3.23 6.91 -15.46
CA TYR A 20 4.61 6.90 -14.98
C TYR A 20 5.07 8.28 -14.52
N SER A 21 5.75 8.34 -13.38
CA SER A 21 6.45 9.55 -12.94
C SER A 21 7.53 9.22 -11.91
N ASP A 22 8.71 9.80 -12.11
CA ASP A 22 9.83 9.77 -11.17
C ASP A 22 9.78 10.90 -10.13
N ASP A 23 8.81 11.81 -10.22
CA ASP A 23 8.56 12.84 -9.22
C ASP A 23 7.87 12.22 -7.98
N PRO A 24 8.53 12.19 -6.81
CA PRO A 24 7.91 11.65 -5.60
C PRO A 24 6.71 12.46 -5.11
N MET A 25 6.58 13.73 -5.52
CA MET A 25 5.48 14.62 -5.12
C MET A 25 4.21 14.39 -5.93
N LYS A 26 4.27 13.64 -7.04
CA LYS A 26 3.07 13.24 -7.78
C LYS A 26 2.15 12.39 -6.90
N THR A 27 0.93 12.87 -6.77
CA THR A 27 -0.22 12.29 -6.06
C THR A 27 -0.65 10.94 -6.62
N THR A 28 -0.59 10.79 -7.95
CA THR A 28 -0.79 9.53 -8.67
C THR A 28 0.43 9.23 -9.53
N ARG A 29 1.13 8.12 -9.26
CA ARG A 29 2.29 7.72 -10.07
C ARG A 29 2.53 6.21 -10.09
N LEU A 30 2.77 5.70 -11.29
CA LEU A 30 3.43 4.42 -11.53
C LEU A 30 4.95 4.65 -11.45
N SER A 31 5.66 3.78 -10.75
CA SER A 31 7.11 3.77 -10.68
C SER A 31 7.61 2.35 -10.44
N THR A 32 8.92 2.17 -10.50
CA THR A 32 9.60 0.91 -10.20
C THR A 32 10.52 1.06 -9.00
N SER A 33 10.90 -0.08 -8.41
CA SER A 33 11.79 -0.20 -7.26
C SER A 33 11.32 0.59 -6.02
N PHE A 34 12.20 1.36 -5.37
CA PHE A 34 11.87 2.25 -4.25
C PHE A 34 12.09 3.72 -4.63
N ASN A 35 13.32 4.07 -5.01
CA ASN A 35 13.66 5.35 -5.61
C ASN A 35 14.91 5.17 -6.47
N VAL A 36 14.68 4.93 -7.76
CA VAL A 36 15.72 4.65 -8.77
C VAL A 36 16.80 5.73 -8.86
N ARG A 37 16.52 6.96 -8.39
CA ARG A 37 17.48 8.08 -8.41
C ARG A 37 18.44 8.05 -7.22
N THR A 38 18.10 7.38 -6.12
CA THR A 38 18.86 7.45 -4.85
C THR A 38 19.30 6.09 -4.32
N GLU A 39 18.78 4.99 -4.86
CA GLU A 39 19.09 3.64 -4.39
C GLU A 39 20.37 3.07 -5.03
N ASN A 40 21.13 2.30 -4.25
CA ASN A 40 22.29 1.57 -4.74
C ASN A 40 21.92 0.17 -5.27
N VAL A 41 20.80 -0.38 -4.82
CA VAL A 41 20.29 -1.71 -5.19
C VAL A 41 18.80 -1.57 -5.46
N SER A 42 18.38 -1.98 -6.66
CA SER A 42 16.97 -1.93 -7.04
C SER A 42 16.18 -3.11 -6.48
N SER A 43 14.94 -2.81 -6.11
CA SER A 43 13.94 -3.77 -5.65
C SER A 43 13.20 -4.36 -6.84
N TRP A 44 12.88 -5.65 -6.76
CA TRP A 44 12.18 -6.40 -7.81
C TRP A 44 10.66 -6.16 -7.76
N ARG A 45 10.25 -4.91 -8.01
CA ARG A 45 8.87 -4.45 -7.85
C ARG A 45 8.54 -3.28 -8.78
N ASP A 46 7.36 -3.33 -9.37
CA ASP A 46 6.67 -2.13 -9.86
C ASP A 46 5.55 -1.74 -8.90
N TYR A 47 5.19 -0.47 -8.83
CA TYR A 47 4.07 -0.03 -8.01
C TYR A 47 3.33 1.18 -8.57
N LEU A 48 2.02 1.19 -8.33
CA LEU A 48 1.16 2.33 -8.55
C LEU A 48 0.80 2.95 -7.20
N ARG A 49 1.23 4.18 -6.95
CA ARG A 49 0.91 4.96 -5.76
C ARG A 49 -0.23 5.92 -6.04
N LEU A 50 -1.22 5.94 -5.16
CA LEU A 50 -2.41 6.78 -5.22
C LEU A 50 -2.55 7.56 -3.90
N HIS A 51 -2.81 8.86 -3.99
CA HIS A 51 -3.46 9.61 -2.91
C HIS A 51 -4.96 9.32 -2.95
N CYS A 52 -5.56 9.11 -1.78
CA CYS A 52 -6.92 8.56 -1.67
C CYS A 52 -7.89 9.36 -0.79
N TYR A 53 -7.41 10.31 0.01
CA TYR A 53 -8.27 11.08 0.90
C TYR A 53 -7.85 12.55 1.02
N PRO A 54 -8.78 13.51 0.84
CA PRO A 54 -10.17 13.34 0.38
C PRO A 54 -10.25 12.74 -1.01
N LEU A 55 -11.25 11.90 -1.29
CA LEU A 55 -11.26 11.08 -2.51
C LEU A 55 -11.51 11.94 -3.76
N GLU A 56 -12.41 12.90 -3.63
CA GLU A 56 -12.81 13.90 -4.63
C GLU A 56 -11.62 14.68 -5.20
N ASP A 57 -10.60 14.91 -4.37
CA ASP A 57 -9.40 15.67 -4.74
C ASP A 57 -8.44 14.87 -5.63
N TYR A 58 -8.53 13.53 -5.67
CA TYR A 58 -7.52 12.69 -6.32
C TYR A 58 -8.06 11.71 -7.37
N VAL A 59 -9.32 11.27 -7.25
CA VAL A 59 -9.89 10.21 -8.10
C VAL A 59 -9.82 10.52 -9.60
N HIS A 60 -9.84 11.81 -9.96
CA HIS A 60 -9.78 12.27 -11.34
C HIS A 60 -8.40 12.08 -12.00
N GLU A 61 -7.35 11.87 -11.20
CA GLU A 61 -5.98 11.62 -11.67
C GLU A 61 -5.67 10.13 -11.86
N TRP A 62 -6.47 9.25 -11.26
CA TRP A 62 -6.24 7.79 -11.28
C TRP A 62 -6.39 7.19 -12.68
N PRO A 63 -5.79 6.02 -12.97
CA PRO A 63 -6.01 5.31 -14.23
C PRO A 63 -7.48 5.18 -14.59
N THR A 64 -7.80 5.38 -15.87
CA THR A 64 -9.14 5.14 -16.46
C THR A 64 -9.25 3.77 -17.12
N ASN A 65 -8.13 3.05 -17.22
CA ASN A 65 -8.03 1.71 -17.77
C ASN A 65 -7.35 0.81 -16.72
N PRO A 66 -7.94 -0.33 -16.32
CA PRO A 66 -9.25 -0.87 -16.72
C PRO A 66 -10.44 0.07 -16.42
N PRO A 67 -11.58 -0.03 -17.14
CA PRO A 67 -12.71 0.89 -16.96
C PRO A 67 -13.26 0.96 -15.53
N SER A 68 -13.22 -0.15 -14.78
CA SER A 68 -13.67 -0.19 -13.38
C SER A 68 -12.63 0.33 -12.38
N PHE A 69 -11.41 0.70 -12.82
CA PHE A 69 -10.30 1.03 -11.92
C PHE A 69 -10.69 2.08 -10.88
N ARG A 70 -11.30 3.19 -11.32
CA ARG A 70 -11.66 4.29 -10.41
C ARG A 70 -12.77 3.90 -9.44
N GLU A 71 -13.78 3.18 -9.91
CA GLU A 71 -14.93 2.77 -9.10
C GLU A 71 -14.52 1.76 -8.03
N ASP A 72 -13.90 0.65 -8.44
CA ASP A 72 -13.46 -0.43 -7.56
C ASP A 72 -12.45 0.07 -6.52
N THR A 73 -11.50 0.89 -6.94
CA THR A 73 -10.46 1.46 -6.06
C THR A 73 -11.09 2.47 -5.10
N SER A 74 -12.05 3.29 -5.55
CA SER A 74 -12.74 4.26 -4.70
C SER A 74 -13.53 3.57 -3.59
N GLU A 75 -14.29 2.53 -3.92
CA GLU A 75 -15.03 1.75 -2.93
C GLU A 75 -14.08 1.11 -1.91
N TYR A 76 -12.98 0.53 -2.38
CA TYR A 76 -11.98 -0.06 -1.50
C TYR A 76 -11.33 0.98 -0.58
N CYS A 77 -10.93 2.14 -1.08
CA CYS A 77 -10.36 3.24 -0.28
C CYS A 77 -11.32 3.70 0.83
N LYS A 78 -12.60 3.91 0.49
CA LYS A 78 -13.64 4.31 1.46
C LYS A 78 -13.81 3.28 2.58
N ASN A 79 -13.92 2.01 2.21
CA ASN A 79 -14.15 0.93 3.19
C ASN A 79 -12.90 0.67 4.05
N THR A 80 -11.71 0.68 3.48
CA THR A 80 -10.45 0.52 4.24
C THR A 80 -10.17 1.71 5.15
N ARG A 81 -10.50 2.95 4.74
CA ARG A 81 -10.43 4.11 5.63
C ARG A 81 -11.36 3.96 6.84
N ARG A 82 -12.62 3.55 6.61
CA ARG A 82 -13.56 3.29 7.70
C ARG A 82 -13.06 2.20 8.65
N LEU A 83 -12.41 1.16 8.11
CA LEU A 83 -11.78 0.11 8.92
C LEU A 83 -10.61 0.66 9.74
N ALA A 84 -9.71 1.45 9.13
CA ALA A 84 -8.57 2.04 9.82
C ALA A 84 -9.01 2.92 11.00
N VAL A 85 -10.00 3.79 10.80
CA VAL A 85 -10.56 4.63 11.88
C VAL A 85 -11.10 3.77 13.03
N ARG A 86 -11.87 2.72 12.73
CA ARG A 86 -12.40 1.81 13.77
C ARG A 86 -11.31 1.06 14.52
N LEU A 87 -10.22 0.69 13.84
CA LEU A 87 -9.08 0.04 14.48
C LEU A 87 -8.34 1.00 15.40
N LEU A 88 -8.09 2.24 14.97
CA LEU A 88 -7.46 3.28 15.80
C LEU A 88 -8.32 3.64 17.02
N GLU A 89 -9.66 3.64 16.87
CA GLU A 89 -10.58 3.80 17.99
C GLU A 89 -10.44 2.66 19.01
N ALA A 90 -10.46 1.41 18.53
CA ALA A 90 -10.31 0.25 19.40
C ALA A 90 -8.94 0.19 20.09
N ILE A 91 -7.87 0.63 19.40
CA ILE A 91 -6.54 0.75 20.00
C ILE A 91 -6.56 1.82 21.11
N SER A 92 -7.21 2.96 20.88
CA SER A 92 -7.34 4.02 21.89
C SER A 92 -8.03 3.48 23.16
N GLU A 93 -9.17 2.80 22.99
CA GLU A 93 -9.90 2.20 24.11
C GLU A 93 -9.08 1.12 24.84
N SER A 94 -8.29 0.31 24.11
CA SER A 94 -7.43 -0.72 24.71
C SER A 94 -6.29 -0.17 25.58
N LEU A 95 -5.99 1.12 25.42
CA LEU A 95 -4.98 1.86 26.18
C LEU A 95 -5.61 2.73 27.29
N ASP A 96 -6.89 2.52 27.61
CA ASP A 96 -7.68 3.31 28.56
C ASP A 96 -7.77 4.81 28.18
N LEU A 97 -7.74 5.12 26.88
CA LEU A 97 -7.91 6.48 26.35
C LEU A 97 -9.35 6.70 25.86
N GLU A 98 -9.70 7.97 25.61
CA GLU A 98 -10.95 8.28 24.92
C GLU A 98 -10.99 7.61 23.54
N ARG A 99 -12.16 7.13 23.13
CA ARG A 99 -12.34 6.36 21.90
C ARG A 99 -11.70 7.00 20.67
N ASP A 100 -11.78 8.32 20.52
CA ASP A 100 -11.25 9.03 19.35
C ASP A 100 -9.86 9.65 19.58
N TYR A 101 -9.18 9.31 20.68
CA TYR A 101 -7.95 9.98 21.10
C TYR A 101 -6.86 9.93 20.03
N ILE A 102 -6.53 8.73 19.50
CA ILE A 102 -5.45 8.58 18.52
C ILE A 102 -5.78 9.31 17.22
N ASN A 103 -7.02 9.20 16.71
CA ASN A 103 -7.44 9.91 15.50
C ASN A 103 -7.33 11.44 15.69
N SER A 104 -7.78 11.94 16.85
CA SER A 104 -7.69 13.36 17.18
C SER A 104 -6.23 13.82 17.30
N ALA A 105 -5.35 13.01 17.90
CA ALA A 105 -3.94 13.32 18.06
C ALA A 105 -3.16 13.36 16.73
N LEU A 106 -3.50 12.49 15.78
CA LEU A 106 -2.89 12.47 14.44
C LEU A 106 -3.31 13.68 13.58
N GLY A 107 -4.38 14.38 13.95
CA GLY A 107 -4.79 15.64 13.33
C GLY A 107 -5.24 15.50 11.88
N LYS A 108 -4.48 16.09 10.93
CA LYS A 108 -4.84 16.03 9.50
C LYS A 108 -4.50 14.66 8.93
N HIS A 109 -5.52 13.93 8.52
CA HIS A 109 -5.39 12.60 7.99
C HIS A 109 -5.11 12.62 6.48
N ALA A 110 -4.14 11.79 6.06
CA ALA A 110 -3.98 11.40 4.67
C ALA A 110 -4.25 9.89 4.52
N GLN A 111 -4.67 9.47 3.34
CA GLN A 111 -4.71 8.06 2.96
C GLN A 111 -3.92 7.91 1.66
N HIS A 112 -2.98 6.97 1.67
CA HIS A 112 -2.24 6.57 0.48
C HIS A 112 -2.46 5.09 0.23
N MET A 113 -2.52 4.71 -1.04
CA MET A 113 -2.50 3.31 -1.46
C MET A 113 -1.27 3.07 -2.33
N ALA A 114 -0.59 1.96 -2.09
CA ALA A 114 0.40 1.41 -3.00
C ALA A 114 -0.09 0.05 -3.50
N ILE A 115 -0.31 -0.07 -4.80
CA ILE A 115 -0.57 -1.35 -5.45
C ILE A 115 0.77 -1.89 -5.92
N ASN A 116 1.20 -2.99 -5.34
CA ASN A 116 2.54 -3.56 -5.55
C ASN A 116 2.45 -4.74 -6.50
N TYR A 117 3.30 -4.73 -7.51
CA TYR A 117 3.43 -5.79 -8.49
C TYR A 117 4.84 -6.36 -8.45
N TYR A 118 4.96 -7.63 -8.08
CA TYR A 118 6.21 -8.35 -7.98
C TYR A 118 6.26 -9.37 -9.14
N PRO A 119 6.92 -9.06 -10.27
CA PRO A 119 7.02 -10.01 -11.36
C PRO A 119 7.84 -11.25 -10.94
N PRO A 120 7.69 -12.41 -11.60
CA PRO A 120 8.56 -13.55 -11.37
C PRO A 120 10.04 -13.16 -11.52
N CYS A 121 10.87 -13.58 -10.56
CA CYS A 121 12.30 -13.31 -10.55
C CYS A 121 13.07 -14.57 -10.95
N PRO A 122 14.03 -14.50 -11.90
CA PRO A 122 14.87 -15.65 -12.26
C PRO A 122 15.84 -16.05 -11.15
N GLU A 123 16.27 -15.09 -10.32
CA GLU A 123 17.25 -15.30 -9.24
C GLU A 123 16.75 -14.71 -7.90
N PRO A 124 15.66 -15.25 -7.32
CA PRO A 124 14.99 -14.66 -6.16
C PRO A 124 15.85 -14.65 -4.88
N GLY A 125 16.95 -15.40 -4.83
CA GLY A 125 17.90 -15.38 -3.72
C GLY A 125 18.86 -14.18 -3.73
N LEU A 126 18.89 -13.39 -4.80
CA LEU A 126 19.82 -12.25 -4.99
C LEU A 126 19.15 -10.88 -4.86
N THR A 127 17.83 -10.83 -4.70
CA THR A 127 17.07 -9.57 -4.66
C THR A 127 15.92 -9.64 -3.66
N TYR A 128 15.31 -8.48 -3.41
CA TYR A 128 14.11 -8.34 -2.62
C TYR A 128 13.03 -7.70 -3.47
N GLY A 129 11.78 -8.12 -3.28
CA GLY A 129 10.65 -7.34 -3.79
C GLY A 129 10.57 -5.95 -3.13
N LEU A 130 10.85 -5.89 -1.83
CA LEU A 130 10.98 -4.66 -1.07
C LEU A 130 11.97 -4.91 0.09
N PRO A 131 12.94 -4.01 0.35
CA PRO A 131 13.89 -4.22 1.44
C PRO A 131 13.21 -4.08 2.81
N GLY A 132 13.87 -4.58 3.85
CA GLY A 132 13.39 -4.42 5.22
C GLY A 132 13.24 -2.94 5.60
N HIS A 133 12.07 -2.60 6.14
CA HIS A 133 11.73 -1.24 6.59
C HIS A 133 10.66 -1.32 7.68
N ALA A 134 10.44 -0.18 8.36
CA ALA A 134 9.25 0.08 9.16
C ALA A 134 8.36 1.06 8.41
N ASP A 135 7.05 0.97 8.64
CA ASP A 135 6.09 1.87 8.00
C ASP A 135 6.07 3.20 8.75
N PRO A 136 6.29 4.36 8.08
CA PRO A 136 6.33 5.66 8.75
C PRO A 136 4.95 6.24 9.06
N ASN A 137 3.87 5.45 8.87
CA ASN A 137 2.49 5.88 9.05
C ASN A 137 1.97 5.48 10.44
N ALA A 138 0.67 5.70 10.69
CA ALA A 138 0.05 5.23 11.92
C ALA A 138 -0.35 3.75 11.84
N ILE A 139 -1.01 3.37 10.75
CA ILE A 139 -1.54 2.03 10.54
C ILE A 139 -1.54 1.67 9.05
N THR A 140 -1.13 0.44 8.74
CA THR A 140 -1.21 -0.15 7.40
C THR A 140 -2.23 -1.28 7.40
N ILE A 141 -3.07 -1.31 6.36
CA ILE A 141 -3.99 -2.43 6.08
C ILE A 141 -3.59 -3.01 4.72
N LEU A 142 -2.99 -4.20 4.75
CA LEU A 142 -2.47 -4.90 3.58
C LEU A 142 -3.46 -5.98 3.12
N LEU A 143 -3.80 -5.91 1.83
CA LEU A 143 -4.45 -6.99 1.10
C LEU A 143 -3.40 -7.65 0.20
N GLN A 144 -3.21 -8.96 0.35
CA GLN A 144 -2.29 -9.76 -0.46
C GLN A 144 -3.08 -10.80 -1.28
N ASP A 145 -2.46 -11.33 -2.33
CA ASP A 145 -2.98 -12.49 -3.02
C ASP A 145 -2.41 -13.80 -2.43
N GLU A 146 -2.62 -14.91 -3.12
CA GLU A 146 -2.27 -16.25 -2.63
C GLU A 146 -0.76 -16.56 -2.72
N VAL A 147 0.06 -15.65 -3.26
CA VAL A 147 1.52 -15.84 -3.37
C VAL A 147 2.19 -15.34 -2.10
N PRO A 148 2.85 -16.22 -1.31
CA PRO A 148 3.58 -15.78 -0.12
C PRO A 148 4.75 -14.87 -0.49
N GLY A 149 4.98 -13.82 0.30
CA GLY A 149 6.09 -12.89 0.07
C GLY A 149 6.36 -11.93 1.23
N LEU A 150 5.35 -11.61 2.05
CA LEU A 150 5.57 -10.80 3.24
C LEU A 150 6.38 -11.59 4.29
N GLN A 151 7.41 -10.92 4.82
CA GLN A 151 8.14 -11.38 5.99
C GLN A 151 8.17 -10.27 7.05
N VAL A 152 8.11 -10.66 8.32
CA VAL A 152 8.23 -9.77 9.47
C VAL A 152 9.46 -10.13 10.29
N LEU A 153 10.21 -9.14 10.75
CA LEU A 153 11.37 -9.36 11.61
C LEU A 153 10.92 -9.44 13.07
N LYS A 154 11.13 -10.58 13.72
CA LYS A 154 10.82 -10.81 15.14
C LYS A 154 11.99 -11.49 15.81
N ASP A 155 12.47 -10.91 16.92
CA ASP A 155 13.58 -11.45 17.72
C ASP A 155 14.83 -11.76 16.87
N GLY A 156 15.14 -10.87 15.93
CA GLY A 156 16.28 -11.02 15.00
C GLY A 156 16.09 -12.05 13.88
N LYS A 157 14.89 -12.62 13.72
CA LYS A 157 14.57 -13.63 12.70
C LYS A 157 13.44 -13.17 11.79
N TRP A 158 13.63 -13.34 10.48
CA TRP A 158 12.57 -13.13 9.50
C TRP A 158 11.58 -14.29 9.52
N ILE A 159 10.30 -13.97 9.69
CA ILE A 159 9.19 -14.93 9.72
C ILE A 159 8.27 -14.65 8.54
N THR A 160 8.02 -15.66 7.72
CA THR A 160 7.07 -15.56 6.61
C THR A 160 5.64 -15.51 7.13
N VAL A 161 4.87 -14.53 6.64
CA VAL A 161 3.43 -14.42 6.89
C VAL A 161 2.68 -15.09 5.74
N ASN A 162 2.12 -16.26 6.00
CA ASN A 162 1.38 -17.01 4.98
C ASN A 162 0.03 -16.33 4.68
N PRO A 163 -0.38 -16.22 3.40
CA PRO A 163 -1.71 -15.77 3.04
C PRO A 163 -2.81 -16.61 3.68
N ILE A 164 -3.80 -15.92 4.27
CA ILE A 164 -5.03 -16.53 4.78
C ILE A 164 -6.18 -15.96 3.94
N PRO A 165 -6.98 -16.81 3.25
CA PRO A 165 -8.07 -16.33 2.41
C PRO A 165 -9.04 -15.42 3.16
N TYR A 166 -9.49 -14.37 2.47
CA TYR A 166 -10.48 -13.39 2.98
C TYR A 166 -10.05 -12.59 4.23
N THR A 167 -8.74 -12.41 4.43
CA THR A 167 -8.20 -11.61 5.54
C THR A 167 -7.43 -10.38 5.07
N PHE A 168 -7.29 -9.41 5.97
CA PHE A 168 -6.30 -8.34 5.86
C PHE A 168 -5.19 -8.58 6.87
N ILE A 169 -3.98 -8.17 6.52
CA ILE A 169 -2.88 -8.01 7.48
C ILE A 169 -2.91 -6.56 7.95
N VAL A 170 -2.77 -6.36 9.26
CA VAL A 170 -2.70 -5.03 9.87
C VAL A 170 -1.39 -4.93 10.62
N ASN A 171 -0.65 -3.85 10.39
CA ASN A 171 0.52 -3.50 11.19
C ASN A 171 0.46 -2.04 11.64
N ILE A 172 1.08 -1.79 12.79
CA ILE A 172 1.26 -0.48 13.37
C ILE A 172 2.54 0.13 12.79
N GLY A 173 2.48 1.41 12.44
CA GLY A 173 3.64 2.15 11.95
C GLY A 173 4.25 3.06 13.02
N ASP A 174 5.35 3.72 12.66
CA ASP A 174 6.19 4.50 13.55
C ASP A 174 5.46 5.68 14.20
N GLN A 175 4.34 6.18 13.65
CA GLN A 175 3.60 7.30 14.26
C GLN A 175 2.82 6.90 15.53
N ILE A 176 2.59 5.61 15.73
CA ILE A 176 1.92 5.09 16.94
C ILE A 176 2.93 4.64 17.99
N GLN A 177 4.17 4.32 17.60
CA GLN A 177 5.26 3.94 18.52
C GLN A 177 5.81 5.16 19.27
#